data_AF-A0A2H6GXY7-F1
#
_entry.id   AF-A0A2H6GXY7-F1
#
_cell.length_a   1.000
_cell.length_b   1.000
_cell.length_c   1.000
_cell.angle_alpha   90.00
_cell.angle_beta   90.00
_cell.angle_gamma   90.00
#
_symmetry.space_group_name_H-M   'P 1'
#
loop_
_entity.id
_entity.type
_entity.pdbx_description
1 polymer ?
#
loop_
_entity_poly.entity_id
_entity_poly.type
_entity_poly.pdbx_seq_one_letter_code
_entity_poly.pdbx_strand_id
1 'polypeptide(L)'
;MASNKVGTDIVSLSASCDSEYLAFALDLDGSLDLQYFRNYFLGVDFEGGDQPEYQFGFRPNGDVWVFDQTINKNNWNDEPAEMDINPVFTEGIIEGRIPRKKYNVPDSFYVFGRVTEGGPTVDFTKWFNIGCIT
;
A
#
# COMPACT_ATOMS: atom_id res chain seq x y z
N MET A 1 -28.85 6.22 -13.70
CA MET A 1 -28.63 6.86 -12.39
C MET A 1 -27.14 6.80 -12.14
N ALA A 2 -26.49 7.94 -11.92
CA ALA A 2 -25.09 7.94 -11.55
C ALA A 2 -24.94 7.10 -10.28
N SER A 3 -24.11 6.05 -10.33
CA SER A 3 -23.67 5.36 -9.12
C SER A 3 -23.06 6.44 -8.24
N ASN A 4 -23.71 6.72 -7.11
CA ASN A 4 -23.17 7.59 -6.08
C ASN A 4 -21.71 7.19 -5.88
N LYS A 5 -20.77 8.14 -5.99
CA LYS A 5 -19.37 7.91 -5.65
C LYS A 5 -19.36 7.31 -4.24
N VAL A 6 -19.12 6.01 -4.13
CA VAL A 6 -19.06 5.30 -2.86
C VAL A 6 -17.66 5.52 -2.32
N GLY A 7 -17.54 6.53 -1.47
CA GLY A 7 -16.34 6.72 -0.66
C GLY A 7 -15.21 7.37 -1.42
N THR A 8 -14.53 8.25 -0.71
CA THR A 8 -13.54 9.17 -1.24
C THR A 8 -12.16 8.56 -0.88
N ASP A 9 -11.19 8.79 -1.77
CA ASP A 9 -9.98 7.99 -2.00
C ASP A 9 -8.85 8.22 -0.95
N ILE A 10 -7.67 7.64 -1.21
CA ILE A 10 -6.42 8.11 -0.59
C ILE A 10 -6.21 9.57 -1.00
N VAL A 11 -6.22 10.46 -0.02
CA VAL A 11 -5.95 11.90 -0.20
C VAL A 11 -4.47 12.12 -0.44
N SER A 12 -3.65 11.44 0.36
CA SER A 12 -2.20 11.53 0.23
C SER A 12 -1.52 10.26 0.73
N LEU A 13 -0.33 10.01 0.18
CA LEU A 13 0.61 9.02 0.67
C LEU A 13 1.86 9.77 1.11
N SER A 14 2.27 9.53 2.36
CA SER A 14 3.60 9.87 2.85
C SER A 14 4.39 8.58 3.01
N ALA A 15 5.63 8.57 2.57
CA ALA A 15 6.51 7.43 2.75
C ALA A 15 7.93 7.88 3.07
N SER A 16 8.61 7.06 3.85
CA SER A 16 10.01 7.26 4.26
C SER A 16 10.65 5.90 4.49
N CYS A 17 11.97 5.84 4.46
CA CYS A 17 12.68 4.61 4.78
C CYS A 17 13.98 4.87 5.50
N ASP A 18 14.35 3.87 6.31
CA ASP A 18 15.68 3.72 6.90
C ASP A 18 16.29 2.39 6.41
N SER A 19 17.39 1.95 7.02
CA SER A 19 18.07 0.68 6.63
C SER A 19 17.27 -0.60 6.87
N GLU A 20 16.22 -0.55 7.69
CA GLU A 20 15.44 -1.72 8.12
C GLU A 20 14.05 -1.74 7.49
N TYR A 21 13.36 -0.59 7.45
CA TYR A 21 11.96 -0.48 7.09
C TYR A 21 11.67 0.60 6.05
N LEU A 22 10.71 0.30 5.18
CA LEU A 22 9.91 1.29 4.47
C LEU A 22 8.67 1.55 5.34
N ALA A 23 8.53 2.78 5.84
CA ALA A 23 7.34 3.25 6.54
C ALA A 23 6.46 4.07 5.62
N PHE A 24 5.15 3.91 5.75
CA PHE A 24 4.17 4.69 4.99
C PHE A 24 2.99 5.12 5.87
N ALA A 25 2.35 6.21 5.48
CA ALA A 25 1.08 6.67 6.01
C ALA A 25 0.16 7.04 4.83
N LEU A 26 -1.03 6.44 4.82
CA LEU A 26 -2.11 6.81 3.92
C LEU A 26 -3.10 7.68 4.66
N ASP A 27 -3.32 8.88 4.15
CA ASP A 27 -4.35 9.80 4.62
C ASP A 27 -5.62 9.58 3.78
N LEU A 28 -6.73 9.32 4.46
CA LEU A 28 -8.05 9.12 3.89
C LEU A 28 -8.90 10.33 4.23
N ASP A 29 -9.74 10.79 3.30
CA ASP A 29 -10.60 11.97 3.48
C ASP A 29 -11.74 11.81 4.51
N GLY A 30 -11.76 10.71 5.27
CA GLY A 30 -12.74 10.47 6.33
C GLY A 30 -14.17 10.23 5.84
N SER A 31 -14.42 10.13 4.52
CA SER A 31 -15.75 9.85 3.97
C SER A 31 -16.15 8.36 4.08
N LEU A 32 -15.25 7.52 4.56
CA LEU A 32 -15.40 6.06 4.60
C LEU A 32 -15.70 5.55 6.01
N ASP A 33 -16.70 4.68 6.10
CA ASP A 33 -16.85 3.77 7.24
C ASP A 33 -15.86 2.61 7.06
N LEU A 34 -14.80 2.64 7.86
CA LEU A 34 -13.70 1.67 7.84
C LEU A 34 -14.11 0.26 8.31
N GLN A 35 -15.39 0.05 8.67
CA GLN A 35 -15.96 -1.26 8.99
C GLN A 35 -16.24 -2.14 7.76
N TYR A 36 -16.19 -1.58 6.53
CA TYR A 36 -16.33 -2.36 5.29
C TYR A 36 -14.99 -2.97 4.86
N PHE A 37 -15.01 -4.24 4.41
CA PHE A 37 -13.83 -4.99 3.93
C PHE A 37 -13.28 -4.44 2.59
N ARG A 38 -12.61 -3.28 2.62
CA ARG A 38 -11.88 -2.72 1.47
C ARG A 38 -10.44 -3.21 1.46
N ASN A 39 -9.90 -3.38 0.27
CA ASN A 39 -8.51 -3.76 0.07
C ASN A 39 -7.70 -2.50 -0.28
N TYR A 40 -6.73 -2.17 0.56
CA TYR A 40 -5.74 -1.14 0.31
C TYR A 40 -4.53 -1.80 -0.31
N PHE A 41 -3.83 -1.13 -1.21
CA PHE A 41 -2.57 -1.62 -1.76
C PHE A 41 -1.52 -0.53 -1.78
N LEU A 42 -0.31 -0.90 -1.35
CA LEU A 42 0.91 -0.15 -1.55
C LEU A 42 1.73 -0.86 -2.63
N GLY A 43 1.96 -0.18 -3.75
CA GLY A 43 2.89 -0.66 -4.76
C GLY A 43 4.28 -0.08 -4.53
N VAL A 44 5.29 -0.91 -4.72
CA VAL A 44 6.72 -0.54 -4.65
C VAL A 44 7.35 -0.90 -5.98
N ASP A 45 7.97 0.10 -6.62
CA ASP A 45 8.63 0.00 -7.92
C ASP A 45 10.09 0.44 -7.83
N PHE A 46 11.03 -0.39 -8.25
CA PHE A 46 12.45 -0.14 -8.10
C PHE A 46 13.04 0.72 -9.22
N GLU A 47 12.49 0.63 -10.43
CA GLU A 47 13.06 1.27 -11.63
C GLU A 47 12.24 2.48 -12.10
N GLY A 48 10.98 2.58 -11.66
CA GLY A 48 10.01 3.57 -12.09
C GLY A 48 9.37 3.20 -13.42
N GLY A 49 8.11 2.77 -13.37
CA GLY A 49 7.33 2.36 -14.54
C GLY A 49 5.86 2.15 -14.22
N ASP A 50 5.16 1.42 -15.09
CA ASP A 50 3.72 1.16 -14.96
C ASP A 50 3.41 -0.10 -14.13
N GLN A 51 4.43 -0.88 -13.76
CA GLN A 51 4.27 -2.17 -13.08
C GLN A 51 5.19 -2.25 -11.85
N PRO A 52 4.64 -2.24 -10.63
CA PRO A 52 5.45 -2.42 -9.41
C PRO A 52 6.01 -3.84 -9.28
N GLU A 53 7.23 -4.01 -8.80
CA GLU A 53 7.79 -5.32 -8.43
C GLU A 53 7.00 -5.96 -7.28
N TYR A 54 6.59 -5.14 -6.30
CA TYR A 54 5.79 -5.60 -5.17
C TYR A 54 4.47 -4.84 -5.08
N GLN A 55 3.38 -5.58 -4.91
CA GLN A 55 2.11 -5.02 -4.43
C GLN A 55 1.79 -5.63 -3.07
N PHE A 56 1.88 -4.82 -2.02
CA PHE A 56 1.39 -5.20 -0.72
C PHE A 56 -0.05 -4.80 -0.62
N GLY A 57 -0.94 -5.72 -0.25
CA GLY A 57 -2.30 -5.36 0.06
C GLY A 57 -2.63 -5.65 1.52
N PHE A 58 -3.54 -4.84 2.05
CA PHE A 58 -3.93 -4.92 3.44
C PHE A 58 -5.34 -4.41 3.65
N ARG A 59 -5.88 -4.72 4.82
CA ARG A 59 -7.17 -4.22 5.30
C ARG A 59 -7.01 -3.59 6.69
N PRO A 60 -7.89 -2.66 7.09
CA PRO A 60 -7.85 -2.05 8.42
C PRO A 60 -8.05 -3.03 9.58
N ASN A 61 -8.54 -4.25 9.32
CA ASN A 61 -8.66 -5.32 10.33
C ASN A 61 -7.33 -6.05 10.61
N GLY A 62 -6.26 -5.72 9.86
CA GLY A 62 -4.94 -6.37 9.99
C GLY A 62 -4.68 -7.51 9.01
N ASP A 63 -5.61 -7.86 8.12
CA ASP A 63 -5.30 -8.79 7.03
C ASP A 63 -4.25 -8.17 6.10
N VAL A 64 -3.19 -8.92 5.80
CA VAL A 64 -2.08 -8.46 4.96
C VAL A 64 -1.64 -9.56 3.97
N TRP A 65 -1.29 -9.17 2.75
CA TRP A 65 -0.81 -10.06 1.69
C TRP A 65 0.14 -9.33 0.75
N VAL A 66 0.90 -10.10 -0.03
CA VAL A 66 1.86 -9.56 -0.99
C VAL A 66 1.75 -10.31 -2.31
N PHE A 67 1.87 -9.55 -3.39
CA PHE A 67 2.11 -10.06 -4.74
C PHE A 67 3.51 -9.66 -5.15
N ASP A 68 4.36 -10.66 -5.35
CA ASP A 68 5.67 -10.48 -5.96
C ASP A 68 5.49 -10.66 -7.48
N GLN A 69 5.47 -9.54 -8.20
CA GLN A 69 5.29 -9.51 -9.65
C GLN A 69 6.53 -10.01 -10.38
N THR A 70 7.71 -9.99 -9.75
CA THR A 70 8.97 -10.42 -10.38
C THR A 70 8.99 -11.93 -10.65
N ILE A 71 8.30 -12.70 -9.80
CA ILE A 71 8.20 -14.16 -9.90
C ILE A 71 6.77 -14.67 -10.02
N ASN A 72 5.79 -13.77 -10.26
CA ASN A 72 4.36 -14.09 -10.31
C ASN A 72 3.85 -14.90 -9.10
N LYS A 73 4.36 -14.60 -7.89
CA LYS A 73 3.98 -15.30 -6.66
C LYS A 73 2.91 -14.49 -5.93
N ASN A 74 1.79 -15.16 -5.60
CA ASN A 74 0.74 -14.63 -4.75
C ASN A 74 0.71 -15.40 -3.43
N ASN A 75 0.86 -14.67 -2.34
CA ASN A 75 1.00 -15.23 -1.01
C ASN A 75 -0.22 -15.04 -0.10
N TRP A 76 -1.41 -14.82 -0.69
CA TRP A 76 -2.65 -14.55 0.05
C TRP A 76 -2.96 -15.55 1.18
N ASN A 77 -2.64 -16.84 1.02
CA ASN A 77 -2.99 -17.90 1.98
C ASN A 77 -1.81 -18.67 2.60
N ASP A 78 -0.66 -18.77 1.92
CA ASP A 78 0.40 -19.71 2.32
C ASP A 78 1.47 -19.05 3.21
N GLU A 79 1.74 -17.76 3.01
CA GLU A 79 2.75 -16.98 3.72
C GLU A 79 2.34 -15.49 3.71
N PRO A 80 1.47 -15.04 4.63
CA PRO A 80 1.00 -13.65 4.64
C PRO A 80 2.16 -12.65 4.62
N ALA A 81 1.90 -11.46 4.09
CA ALA A 81 2.93 -10.42 4.05
C ALA A 81 3.42 -10.10 5.47
N GLU A 82 4.70 -9.83 5.61
CA GLU A 82 5.23 -9.29 6.85
C GLU A 82 5.13 -7.78 6.77
N MET A 83 4.09 -7.28 7.41
CA MET A 83 3.76 -5.87 7.45
C MET A 83 3.07 -5.58 8.78
N ASP A 84 3.55 -4.55 9.47
CA ASP A 84 2.86 -4.01 10.63
C ASP A 84 1.90 -2.93 10.15
N ILE A 85 0.60 -3.06 10.45
CA ILE A 85 -0.42 -2.08 10.11
C ILE A 85 -1.04 -1.51 11.39
N ASN A 86 -1.15 -0.19 11.44
CA ASN A 86 -1.81 0.54 12.53
C ASN A 86 -2.83 1.54 11.95
N PRO A 87 -4.12 1.19 11.93
CA PRO A 87 -5.17 2.10 11.48
C PRO A 87 -5.63 3.02 12.61
N VAL A 88 -5.60 4.33 12.36
CA VAL A 88 -6.12 5.39 13.25
C VAL A 88 -7.47 5.86 12.71
N PHE A 89 -8.53 5.14 13.12
CA PHE A 89 -9.88 5.31 12.58
C PHE A 89 -10.48 6.72 12.74
N THR A 90 -10.16 7.42 13.82
CA THR A 90 -10.68 8.77 14.09
C THR A 90 -10.07 9.85 13.22
N GLU A 91 -8.88 9.58 12.69
CA GLU A 91 -8.10 10.54 11.89
C GLU A 91 -8.09 10.14 10.41
N GLY A 92 -8.64 8.98 10.05
CA GLY A 92 -8.63 8.49 8.68
C GLY A 92 -7.23 8.10 8.21
N ILE A 93 -6.32 7.75 9.12
CA ILE A 93 -4.93 7.43 8.77
C ILE A 93 -4.71 5.93 8.85
N ILE A 94 -4.03 5.36 7.85
CA ILE A 94 -3.48 4.00 7.93
C ILE A 94 -1.96 4.08 7.83
N GLU A 95 -1.29 3.69 8.91
CA GLU A 95 0.16 3.60 8.95
C GLU A 95 0.61 2.17 8.75
N GLY A 96 1.77 1.99 8.13
CA GLY A 96 2.38 0.68 8.08
C GLY A 96 3.88 0.67 7.83
N ARG A 97 4.47 -0.50 8.05
CA ARG A 97 5.92 -0.74 7.87
C ARG A 97 6.16 -2.05 7.13
N ILE A 98 7.11 -2.03 6.20
CA ILE A 98 7.55 -3.18 5.40
C ILE A 98 9.05 -3.43 5.65
N PRO A 99 9.48 -4.63 6.05
CA PRO A 99 10.89 -4.96 6.20
C PRO A 99 11.62 -4.96 4.85
N ARG A 100 12.58 -4.05 4.68
CA ARG A 100 13.28 -3.86 3.39
C ARG A 100 14.10 -5.07 2.97
N LYS A 101 14.81 -5.69 3.92
CA LYS A 101 15.69 -6.85 3.65
C LYS A 101 14.92 -8.06 3.14
N LYS A 102 13.70 -8.28 3.63
CA LYS A 102 12.87 -9.42 3.22
C LYS A 102 12.37 -9.28 1.78
N TYR A 103 12.06 -8.05 1.37
CA TYR A 103 11.52 -7.73 0.06
C TYR A 103 12.55 -7.07 -0.88
N ASN A 104 13.84 -7.13 -0.53
CA ASN A 104 14.95 -6.55 -1.30
C ASN A 104 14.73 -5.10 -1.76
N VAL A 105 14.06 -4.27 -0.95
CA VAL A 105 13.74 -2.89 -1.31
C VAL A 105 15.04 -2.05 -1.36
N PRO A 106 15.41 -1.48 -2.52
CA PRO A 106 16.66 -0.74 -2.70
C PRO A 106 16.64 0.59 -1.95
N ASP A 107 17.76 1.33 -1.94
CA ASP A 107 17.84 2.65 -1.28
C ASP A 107 17.14 3.76 -2.06
N SER A 108 16.82 3.54 -3.34
CA SER A 108 16.06 4.47 -4.18
C SER A 108 14.99 3.68 -4.92
N PHE A 109 13.73 4.06 -4.74
CA PHE A 109 12.57 3.40 -5.35
C PHE A 109 11.38 4.36 -5.40
N TYR A 110 10.29 3.91 -5.99
CA TYR A 110 9.03 4.61 -6.08
C TYR A 110 7.95 3.86 -5.32
N VAL A 111 7.04 4.62 -4.72
CA VAL A 111 5.85 4.06 -4.06
C VAL A 111 4.59 4.74 -4.55
N PHE A 112 3.50 3.98 -4.56
CA PHE A 112 2.16 4.51 -4.73
C PHE A 112 1.16 3.77 -3.85
N GLY A 113 0.05 4.43 -3.52
CA GLY A 113 -1.04 3.86 -2.75
C GLY A 113 -2.33 3.83 -3.57
N ARG A 114 -3.12 2.77 -3.43
CA ARG A 114 -4.46 2.66 -4.02
C ARG A 114 -5.45 1.99 -3.06
N VAL A 115 -6.74 2.26 -3.27
CA VAL A 115 -7.85 1.57 -2.60
C VAL A 115 -8.73 0.95 -3.68
N THR A 116 -9.16 -0.29 -3.48
CA THR A 116 -10.09 -0.95 -4.40
C THR A 116 -11.18 -1.71 -3.63
N GLU A 117 -12.38 -1.77 -4.21
CA GLU A 117 -13.47 -2.67 -3.76
C GLU A 117 -13.29 -4.11 -4.30
N GLY A 118 -12.17 -4.38 -5.01
CA GLY A 118 -11.88 -5.65 -5.69
C GLY A 118 -10.40 -5.81 -6.05
N GLY A 119 -10.09 -6.56 -7.11
CA GLY A 119 -8.72 -6.72 -7.64
C GLY A 119 -8.09 -5.42 -8.18
N PRO A 120 -6.88 -5.48 -8.76
CA PRO A 120 -5.99 -4.33 -9.01
C PRO A 120 -6.43 -3.27 -10.04
N THR A 121 -7.66 -3.26 -10.55
CA THR A 121 -8.05 -2.39 -11.68
C THR A 121 -8.67 -1.06 -11.23
N VAL A 122 -7.93 0.07 -11.38
CA VAL A 122 -8.28 1.46 -11.79
C VAL A 122 -7.08 2.41 -11.46
N ASP A 123 -6.95 3.52 -12.19
CA ASP A 123 -5.79 4.40 -12.49
C ASP A 123 -4.88 4.92 -11.35
N PHE A 124 -3.60 5.13 -11.72
CA PHE A 124 -2.48 5.58 -10.88
C PHE A 124 -2.69 6.99 -10.29
N THR A 125 -2.72 7.08 -8.96
CA THR A 125 -3.03 8.33 -8.25
C THR A 125 -1.83 9.28 -8.10
N LYS A 126 -0.61 8.77 -7.89
CA LYS A 126 0.70 9.48 -7.99
C LYS A 126 1.84 8.60 -7.45
N TRP A 127 2.98 8.56 -8.14
CA TRP A 127 4.21 7.93 -7.63
C TRP A 127 5.05 8.90 -6.80
N PHE A 128 5.62 8.41 -5.72
CA PHE A 128 6.54 9.15 -4.84
C PHE A 128 7.92 8.50 -4.90
N ASN A 129 8.93 9.25 -5.32
CA ASN A 129 10.32 8.81 -5.26
C ASN A 129 10.80 8.88 -3.80
N ILE A 130 11.32 7.76 -3.30
CA ILE A 130 11.84 7.60 -1.96
C ILE A 130 13.32 7.31 -2.03
N GLY A 131 14.12 8.14 -1.35
CA GLY A 131 15.54 7.90 -1.11
C GLY A 131 15.78 7.60 0.37
N CYS A 132 16.27 6.41 0.68
CA CYS A 132 16.63 6.01 2.03
C CYS A 132 17.98 6.60 2.42
N ILE A 133 18.05 7.13 3.64
CA ILE A 133 19.31 7.53 4.24
C ILE A 133 19.92 6.27 4.87
N THR A 134 21.14 5.94 4.44
CA THR A 134 21.94 4.84 5.00
C THR A 134 22.77 5.27 6.19
#